data_AF-A0A3B8ICQ0-F1
#
_entry.id   AF-A0A3B8ICQ0-F1
#
_cell.length_a   1.000
_cell.length_b   1.000
_cell.length_c   1.000
_cell.angle_alpha   90.00
_cell.angle_beta   90.00
_cell.angle_gamma   90.00
#
_symmetry.space_group_name_H-M   'P 1'
#
loop_
_entity.id
_entity.type
_entity.pdbx_description
1 polymer ?
#
loop_
_entity_poly.entity_id
_entity_poly.type
_entity_poly.pdbx_seq_one_letter_code
_entity_poly.pdbx_strand_id
1 'polypeptide(L)' 'MRTEFERLPAETPLWDGQVQVVQVTNATEQTMEVRFLMSAKNSGQAWDLRVHIREKMIGYLQREHPEALPKSRVALEKE' A
#
# COMPACT_ATOMS: atom_id res chain seq x y z
N MET A 1 0.79 -9.44 3.28
CA MET A 1 0.51 -8.24 2.45
C MET A 1 -0.80 -8.36 1.65
N ARG A 2 -0.98 -9.34 0.74
CA ARG A 2 -2.25 -9.47 -0.03
C ARG A 2 -3.46 -9.64 0.90
N THR A 3 -3.39 -10.59 1.83
CA THR A 3 -4.41 -10.82 2.86
C THR A 3 -4.70 -9.59 3.71
N GLU A 4 -3.67 -8.82 4.05
CA GLU A 4 -3.83 -7.57 4.78
C GLU A 4 -4.62 -6.54 3.97
N PHE A 5 -4.30 -6.38 2.68
CA PHE A 5 -5.09 -5.51 1.82
C PHE A 5 -6.49 -6.05 1.54
N GLU A 6 -6.68 -7.37 1.52
CA GLU A 6 -8.00 -8.00 1.30
C GLU A 6 -8.99 -7.61 2.42
N ARG A 7 -8.55 -7.54 3.67
CA ARG A 7 -9.41 -7.14 4.80
C ARG A 7 -9.71 -5.64 4.89
N LEU A 8 -8.73 -4.78 4.59
CA LEU A 8 -8.81 -3.35 4.94
C LEU A 8 -9.96 -2.58 4.27
N PRO A 9 -10.26 -2.72 2.96
CA PRO A 9 -11.38 -2.05 2.33
C PRO A 9 -12.73 -2.41 2.94
N ALA A 10 -12.88 -3.62 3.50
CA ALA A 10 -14.11 -4.05 4.16
C ALA A 10 -14.31 -3.43 5.55
N GLU A 11 -13.28 -2.83 6.16
CA GLU A 11 -13.32 -2.21 7.49
C GLU A 11 -13.82 -0.76 7.46
N THR A 12 -14.15 -0.22 6.28
CA THR A 12 -14.51 1.18 6.10
C THR A 12 -15.74 1.34 5.18
N PRO A 13 -16.65 2.29 5.48
CA PRO A 13 -17.79 2.57 4.60
C PRO A 13 -17.41 3.28 3.29
N LEU A 14 -16.12 3.62 3.11
CA LEU A 14 -15.62 4.30 1.90
C LEU A 14 -15.57 3.37 0.68
N TRP A 15 -15.49 2.05 0.89
CA TRP A 15 -15.49 1.07 -0.19
C TRP A 15 -16.91 0.68 -0.60
N ASP A 16 -17.14 0.51 -1.90
CA ASP A 16 -18.44 0.12 -2.46
C ASP A 16 -18.57 -1.39 -2.70
N GLY A 17 -17.54 -2.17 -2.35
CA GLY A 17 -17.56 -3.62 -2.44
C GLY A 17 -17.40 -4.20 -3.85
N GLN A 18 -17.16 -3.37 -4.88
CA GLN A 18 -17.22 -3.85 -6.26
C GLN A 18 -15.89 -4.41 -6.77
N VAL A 19 -14.80 -3.65 -6.61
CA VAL A 19 -13.49 -3.97 -7.15
C VAL A 19 -12.44 -3.88 -6.05
N GLN A 20 -11.59 -4.91 -5.99
CA GLN A 20 -10.44 -4.99 -5.13
C GLN A 20 -9.38 -5.87 -5.80
N VAL A 21 -8.23 -5.29 -6.15
CA VAL A 21 -7.17 -6.01 -6.87
C VAL A 21 -5.80 -5.58 -6.36
N VAL A 22 -4.91 -6.56 -6.18
CA VAL A 22 -3.48 -6.31 -5.89
C VAL A 22 -2.64 -6.77 -7.07
N GLN A 23 -1.82 -5.86 -7.60
CA GLN A 23 -0.94 -6.14 -8.74
C GLN A 23 0.48 -5.70 -8.42
N VAL A 24 1.46 -6.48 -8.83
CA VAL A 24 2.84 -6.00 -8.94
C VAL A 24 2.96 -5.40 -10.34
N THR A 25 3.20 -4.10 -10.42
CA THR A 25 3.20 -3.38 -11.71
C THR A 25 4.61 -3.20 -12.27
N ASN A 26 5.62 -3.24 -11.42
CA ASN A 26 7.02 -3.10 -11.80
C ASN A 26 7.90 -3.77 -10.75
N ALA A 27 9.07 -4.24 -11.17
CA ALA A 27 10.10 -4.76 -10.29
C ALA A 27 11.46 -4.34 -10.84
N THR A 28 12.24 -3.65 -10.02
CA THR A 28 13.61 -3.23 -10.31
C THR A 28 14.58 -3.99 -9.42
N GLU A 29 15.87 -3.76 -9.59
CA GLU A 29 16.90 -4.33 -8.71
C GLU A 29 16.77 -3.87 -7.25
N GLN A 30 16.17 -2.71 -7.01
CA GLN A 30 16.10 -2.08 -5.68
C GLN A 30 14.70 -2.12 -5.06
N THR A 31 13.65 -2.12 -5.89
CA THR A 31 12.27 -1.92 -5.43
C THR A 31 11.27 -2.75 -6.22
N MET A 32 10.15 -3.09 -5.57
CA MET A 32 8.97 -3.64 -6.21
C MET A 32 7.81 -2.66 -6.07
N GLU A 33 7.15 -2.35 -7.18
CA GLU A 33 5.97 -1.49 -7.18
C GLU A 33 4.70 -2.34 -7.07
N VAL A 34 3.96 -2.13 -5.99
CA VAL A 34 2.68 -2.80 -5.74
C VAL A 34 1.55 -1.79 -5.89
N ARG A 35 0.63 -2.08 -6.81
CA ARG A 35 -0.61 -1.32 -7.01
C ARG A 35 -1.76 -2.00 -6.27
N PHE A 36 -2.38 -1.22 -5.39
CA PHE A 36 -3.68 -1.53 -4.78
C PHE A 36 -4.77 -0.79 -5.54
N LEU A 37 -5.65 -1.53 -6.20
CA LEU A 37 -6.78 -0.98 -6.96
C LEU A 37 -8.08 -1.32 -6.23
N MET A 38 -8.92 -0.30 -6.07
CA MET A 38 -10.23 -0.40 -5.42
C MET A 38 -11.20 0.57 -6.06
N SER A 39 -12.47 0.19 -6.13
CA SER A 39 -13.58 1.05 -6.51
C SER A 39 -14.10 1.87 -5.31
N ALA A 40 -14.87 2.92 -5.59
CA ALA A 40 -15.62 3.66 -4.60
C ALA A 40 -16.79 4.36 -5.29
N LYS A 41 -17.81 4.76 -4.53
CA LYS A 41 -19.07 5.31 -5.09
C LYS A 41 -18.88 6.62 -5.87
N ASN A 42 -17.86 7.41 -5.53
CA ASN A 42 -17.53 8.65 -6.21
C ASN A 42 -16.03 8.99 -6.04
N SER A 43 -15.57 10.01 -6.76
CA SER A 43 -14.17 10.43 -6.79
C SER A 43 -13.65 10.91 -5.43
N GLY A 44 -14.49 11.56 -4.61
CA GLY A 44 -14.13 12.00 -3.26
C GLY A 44 -13.84 10.81 -2.35
N GLN A 45 -14.78 9.87 -2.27
CA GLN A 45 -14.59 8.63 -1.51
C GLN A 45 -13.43 7.79 -2.03
N ALA A 46 -13.20 7.78 -3.35
CA ALA A 46 -12.06 7.07 -3.93
C ALA A 46 -10.73 7.67 -3.45
N TRP A 47 -10.63 8.99 -3.32
CA TRP A 47 -9.44 9.64 -2.77
C TRP A 47 -9.23 9.26 -1.30
N ASP A 48 -10.27 9.41 -0.48
CA ASP A 48 -10.21 9.13 0.95
C ASP A 48 -9.86 7.66 1.21
N LEU A 49 -10.47 6.74 0.46
CA LEU A 49 -10.16 5.30 0.56
C LEU A 49 -8.69 5.02 0.22
N ARG A 50 -8.15 5.62 -0.84
CA ARG A 50 -6.72 5.42 -1.20
C ARG A 50 -5.78 5.93 -0.13
N VAL A 51 -6.07 7.08 0.48
CA VAL A 51 -5.27 7.63 1.58
C VAL A 51 -5.34 6.68 2.77
N HIS A 52 -6.55 6.33 3.21
CA HIS A 52 -6.80 5.44 4.32
C HIS A 52 -6.06 4.10 4.18
N ILE A 53 -6.21 3.44 3.04
CA ILE A 53 -5.56 2.15 2.78
C ILE A 53 -4.04 2.30 2.74
N ARG A 54 -3.49 3.36 2.12
CA ARG A 54 -2.04 3.56 2.03
C ARG A 54 -1.42 3.70 3.41
N GLU A 55 -1.99 4.52 4.29
CA GLU A 55 -1.50 4.72 5.64
C GLU A 55 -1.51 3.41 6.44
N LYS A 56 -2.61 2.65 6.36
CA LYS A 56 -2.74 1.34 7.01
C LYS A 56 -1.72 0.33 6.48
N MET A 57 -1.54 0.25 5.16
CA MET A 57 -0.60 -0.67 4.53
C MET A 57 0.85 -0.33 4.86
N ILE A 58 1.23 0.94 4.83
CA ILE A 58 2.58 1.38 5.24
C ILE A 58 2.80 1.04 6.72
N GLY A 59 1.83 1.35 7.58
CA GLY A 59 1.91 1.02 9.01
C GLY A 59 2.02 -0.48 9.28
N TYR A 60 1.28 -1.31 8.53
CA TYR A 60 1.40 -2.77 8.59
C TYR A 60 2.80 -3.23 8.17
N LEU A 61 3.32 -2.74 7.05
CA LEU A 61 4.66 -3.12 6.58
C LEU A 61 5.75 -2.69 7.57
N GLN A 62 5.65 -1.49 8.16
CA GLN A 62 6.60 -1.03 9.17
C GLN A 62 6.61 -1.91 10.43
N ARG A 63 5.46 -2.40 10.89
CA ARG A 63 5.36 -3.22 12.10
C ARG A 63 5.73 -4.67 11.87
N GLU A 64 5.19 -5.27 10.81
CA GLU A 64 5.22 -6.71 10.60
C GLU A 64 6.31 -7.16 9.62
N HIS A 65 6.76 -6.30 8.70
CA HIS A 65 7.73 -6.60 7.63
C HIS A 65 8.71 -5.42 7.39
N PRO A 66 9.38 -4.87 8.41
CA PRO A 66 10.24 -3.69 8.27
C PRO A 66 11.42 -3.87 7.30
N GLU A 67 11.80 -5.12 7.03
CA GLU A 67 12.80 -5.50 6.04
C GLU A 67 12.32 -5.41 4.58
N ALA A 68 11.01 -5.42 4.34
CA ALA A 68 10.42 -5.34 3.01
C ALA A 68 10.39 -3.91 2.46
N LEU A 69 10.62 -2.89 3.29
CA LEU A 69 10.70 -1.50 2.85
C LEU A 69 12.04 -1.24 2.15
N PRO A 70 12.06 -0.51 1.02
CA PRO A 70 13.30 -0.16 0.34
C PRO A 70 14.30 0.52 1.26
N LYS A 71 15.55 0.04 1.25
CA LYS A 71 16.66 0.61 2.03
C LYS A 71 17.79 0.98 1.09
N SER A 72 18.28 2.21 1.22
CA SER A 72 19.51 2.65 0.56
C SER A 72 20.66 2.57 1.54
N ARG A 73 21.77 1.95 1.11
CA ARG A 73 23.03 2.01 1.87
C ARG A 73 23.67 3.38 1.62
N VAL A 74 23.79 4.19 2.65
CA VAL A 74 24.51 5.47 2.58
C VAL A 74 25.91 5.28 3.17
N ALA A 75 26.95 5.56 2.38
CA ALA A 75 28.30 5.72 2.90
C ALA A 75 28.46 7.19 3.30
N LEU A 76 28.63 7.45 4.59
CA LEU A 76 28.95 8.78 5.10
C LEU A 76 30.48 8.87 5.17
N GLU A 77 31.07 9.73 4.35
CA GLU A 77 32.47 10.10 4.51
C GLU A 77 32.59 10.97 5.78
N LYS A 78 33.55 10.64 6.64
CA LYS A 78 33.87 11.47 7.81
C LYS A 78 34.86 12.54 7.34
N GLU A 79 34.52 13.81 7.57
CA GLU A 79 35.47 14.94 7.47
C GLU A 79 36.59 14.83 8.50
#